data_AF-A0A9W5RZK3-F1
#
_entry.id   AF-A0A9W5RZK3-F1
#
_cell.length_a   1.000
_cell.length_b   1.000
_cell.length_c   1.000
_cell.angle_alpha   90.00
_cell.angle_beta   90.00
_cell.angle_gamma   90.00
#
_symmetry.space_group_name_H-M   'P 1'
#
loop_
_entity.id
_entity.type
_entity.pdbx_description
1 polymer ?
#
loop_
_entity_poly.entity_id
_entity_poly.type
_entity_poly.pdbx_seq_one_letter_code
_entity_poly.pdbx_strand_id
1 'polypeptide(L)'
;PLARRLAERQIDLDFRLSLPIPPVDHNADASSRGGRTLVWHVSAAAETPFRIAVAAPNRRTPIAAGIALLLIAAGLGALMRGLRRRRKRKPKPKPPAPR
;
A
#
# COMPACT_ATOMS: atom_id res chain seq x y z
N PRO A 1 -1.78 -6.74 -49.23
CA PRO A 1 -2.59 -7.59 -48.32
C PRO A 1 -1.93 -8.95 -47.95
N LEU A 2 -1.41 -9.71 -48.92
CA LEU A 2 -0.72 -10.99 -48.68
C LEU A 2 0.66 -10.84 -48.02
N ALA A 3 1.48 -9.88 -48.48
CA ALA A 3 2.81 -9.62 -47.91
C ALA A 3 2.78 -9.24 -46.42
N ARG A 4 1.75 -8.48 -45.99
CA ARG A 4 1.52 -8.13 -44.58
C ARG A 4 1.20 -9.36 -43.72
N ARG A 5 0.33 -10.25 -44.21
CA ARG A 5 -0.01 -11.51 -43.52
C ARG A 5 1.15 -12.50 -43.48
N LEU A 6 2.03 -12.49 -44.49
CA LEU A 6 3.27 -13.28 -44.49
C LEU A 6 4.28 -12.73 -43.47
N ALA A 7 4.47 -11.41 -43.43
CA ALA A 7 5.35 -10.77 -42.46
C ALA A 7 4.84 -10.98 -41.01
N GLU A 8 3.54 -10.85 -40.77
CA GLU A 8 2.90 -11.10 -39.46
C GLU A 8 3.06 -12.56 -38.98
N ARG A 9 3.18 -13.54 -39.89
CA ARG A 9 3.43 -14.96 -39.55
C ARG A 9 4.89 -15.28 -39.22
N GLN A 10 5.82 -14.39 -39.56
CA GLN A 10 7.27 -14.62 -39.39
C GLN A 10 7.86 -13.90 -38.18
N ILE A 11 7.07 -13.06 -37.50
CA ILE A 11 7.52 -12.28 -36.35
C ILE A 11 7.12 -13.04 -35.09
N ASP A 12 8.11 -13.65 -34.45
CA ASP A 12 7.96 -14.29 -33.14
C ASP A 12 8.40 -13.28 -32.07
N LEU A 13 7.45 -12.86 -31.22
CA LEU A 13 7.66 -11.80 -30.23
C LEU A 13 7.50 -12.37 -28.83
N ASP A 14 8.58 -12.36 -28.07
CA ASP A 14 8.54 -12.67 -26.65
C ASP A 14 8.47 -11.40 -25.83
N PHE A 15 7.41 -11.24 -25.03
CA PHE A 15 7.39 -10.26 -23.96
C PHE A 15 7.89 -10.91 -22.66
N ARG A 16 8.95 -10.33 -22.06
CA ARG A 16 9.53 -10.82 -20.81
C ARG A 16 9.47 -9.77 -19.72
N LEU A 17 8.86 -10.13 -18.59
CA LEU A 17 8.79 -9.27 -17.41
C LEU A 17 9.52 -9.94 -16.25
N SER A 18 10.55 -9.26 -15.74
CA SER A 18 11.26 -9.71 -14.54
C SER A 18 10.89 -8.85 -13.34
N LEU A 19 10.41 -9.49 -12.28
CA LEU A 19 10.01 -8.84 -11.05
C LEU A 19 11.01 -9.15 -9.93
N PRO A 20 11.24 -8.20 -8.99
CA PRO A 20 12.10 -8.43 -7.84
C PRO A 20 11.52 -9.44 -6.86
N ILE A 21 10.22 -9.73 -6.92
CA ILE A 21 9.49 -10.72 -6.12
C ILE A 21 8.61 -11.57 -7.06
N PRO A 22 8.35 -12.85 -6.74
CA PRO A 22 7.40 -13.62 -7.51
C PRO A 22 6.01 -12.97 -7.40
N PRO A 23 5.25 -12.91 -8.51
CA PRO A 23 3.86 -12.47 -8.50
C PRO A 23 2.99 -13.44 -7.68
N VAL A 24 1.83 -12.97 -7.25
CA VAL A 24 0.82 -13.80 -6.58
C VAL A 24 0.09 -14.67 -7.59
N ASP A 25 -0.20 -14.11 -8.77
CA ASP A 25 -0.88 -14.78 -9.86
C ASP A 25 -0.46 -14.17 -11.21
N HIS A 26 -0.50 -14.95 -12.29
CA HIS A 26 -0.17 -14.50 -13.65
C HIS A 26 -0.74 -15.42 -14.73
N ASN A 27 -0.94 -14.89 -15.95
CA ASN A 27 -1.33 -15.67 -17.12
C ASN A 27 -0.18 -15.90 -18.14
N ALA A 28 1.08 -15.84 -17.68
CA ALA A 28 2.25 -16.09 -18.52
C ALA A 28 2.30 -17.52 -19.08
N ASP A 29 2.72 -17.66 -20.34
CA ASP A 29 2.87 -18.96 -21.01
C ASP A 29 4.03 -19.77 -20.40
N ALA A 30 5.07 -19.06 -19.94
CA ALA A 30 6.18 -19.66 -19.23
C ALA A 30 6.68 -18.76 -18.10
N SER A 31 7.38 -19.38 -17.14
CA SER A 31 8.08 -18.66 -16.09
C SER A 31 9.46 -19.26 -15.82
N SER A 32 10.39 -18.42 -15.38
CA SER A 32 11.76 -18.82 -15.04
C SER A 32 12.26 -18.09 -13.79
N ARG A 33 13.46 -18.46 -13.32
CA ARG A 33 14.09 -17.90 -12.10
C ARG A 33 13.20 -18.02 -10.86
N GLY A 34 12.55 -19.17 -10.69
CA GLY A 34 11.63 -19.43 -9.59
C GLY A 34 10.35 -18.58 -9.62
N GLY A 35 9.79 -18.35 -10.82
CA GLY A 35 8.55 -17.59 -11.02
C GLY A 35 8.73 -16.07 -11.06
N ARG A 36 9.95 -15.56 -10.97
CA ARG A 36 10.24 -14.11 -10.97
C ARG A 36 10.29 -13.50 -12.37
N THR A 37 10.60 -14.31 -13.37
CA THR A 37 10.60 -13.87 -14.77
C THR A 37 9.46 -14.56 -15.48
N LEU A 38 8.54 -13.76 -16.02
CA LEU A 38 7.35 -14.20 -16.75
C LEU A 38 7.56 -13.96 -18.24
N VAL A 39 7.11 -14.89 -19.06
CA VAL A 39 7.25 -14.85 -20.52
C VAL A 39 5.90 -15.09 -21.19
N TRP A 40 5.56 -14.22 -22.14
CA TRP A 40 4.41 -14.38 -23.02
C TRP A 40 4.85 -14.38 -24.47
N HIS A 41 4.25 -15.29 -25.24
CA HIS A 41 4.38 -15.32 -26.69
C HIS A 41 3.31 -14.41 -27.30
N VAL A 42 3.74 -13.28 -27.87
CA VAL A 42 2.86 -12.22 -28.37
C VAL A 42 2.58 -12.44 -29.85
N SER A 43 1.30 -12.51 -30.19
CA SER A 43 0.90 -12.56 -31.60
C SER A 43 0.96 -11.16 -32.21
N ALA A 44 1.68 -11.00 -33.32
CA ALA A 44 1.71 -9.74 -34.07
C ALA A 44 0.35 -9.40 -34.73
N ALA A 45 -0.53 -10.40 -34.87
CA ALA A 45 -1.81 -10.28 -35.57
C ALA A 45 -3.04 -10.27 -34.64
N ALA A 46 -2.86 -10.59 -33.36
CA ALA A 46 -3.96 -10.73 -32.41
C ALA A 46 -3.63 -10.10 -31.06
N GLU A 47 -4.65 -9.60 -30.38
CA GLU A 47 -4.49 -9.03 -29.05
C GLU A 47 -4.10 -10.10 -28.04
N THR A 48 -2.99 -9.88 -27.33
CA THR A 48 -2.46 -10.82 -26.34
C THR A 48 -2.56 -10.18 -24.96
N PRO A 49 -3.61 -10.46 -24.16
CA PRO A 49 -3.81 -9.80 -22.88
C PRO A 49 -2.83 -10.30 -21.83
N PHE A 50 -2.09 -9.38 -21.20
CA PHE A 50 -1.16 -9.67 -20.11
C PHE A 50 -1.81 -9.38 -18.76
N ARG A 51 -1.86 -10.37 -17.86
CA ARG A 51 -2.39 -10.22 -16.49
C ARG A 51 -1.39 -10.69 -15.47
N ILE A 52 -1.14 -9.83 -14.48
CA ILE A 52 -0.21 -10.07 -13.38
C ILE A 52 -0.83 -9.50 -12.11
N ALA A 53 -0.85 -10.29 -11.05
CA ALA A 53 -1.20 -9.84 -9.71
C ALA A 53 0.05 -9.79 -8.84
N VAL A 54 0.37 -8.61 -8.30
CA VAL A 54 1.47 -8.43 -7.34
C VAL A 54 0.92 -8.09 -5.96
N ALA A 55 1.53 -8.67 -4.92
CA ALA A 55 1.20 -8.31 -3.55
C ALA A 55 1.72 -6.89 -3.25
N ALA A 56 0.82 -5.91 -3.25
CA ALA A 56 1.14 -4.56 -2.82
C ALA A 56 0.89 -4.43 -1.29
N PRO A 57 1.82 -3.83 -0.53
CA PRO A 57 1.58 -3.53 0.87
C PRO A 57 0.33 -2.64 1.04
N ASN A 58 -0.61 -3.06 1.88
CA ASN A 58 -1.80 -2.27 2.19
C ASN A 58 -1.43 -1.02 3.01
N ARG A 59 -1.45 0.16 2.36
CA ARG A 59 -1.11 1.43 3.03
C ARG A 59 -2.19 1.92 3.99
N ARG A 60 -3.42 1.38 3.93
CA ARG A 60 -4.53 1.83 4.79
C ARG A 60 -4.28 1.52 6.25
N THR A 61 -3.69 0.37 6.56
CA THR A 61 -3.42 -0.09 7.93
C THR A 61 -2.46 0.84 8.69
N PRO A 62 -1.24 1.16 8.19
CA PRO A 62 -0.32 2.04 8.90
C PRO A 62 -0.85 3.49 9.00
N ILE A 63 -1.58 3.97 7.98
CA ILE A 63 -2.20 5.31 8.02
C ILE A 63 -3.27 5.39 9.12
N ALA A 64 -4.17 4.40 9.19
CA ALA A 64 -5.20 4.35 10.22
C ALA A 64 -4.60 4.25 11.63
N ALA A 65 -3.55 3.43 11.79
CA ALA A 65 -2.82 3.32 13.06
C ALA A 65 -2.18 4.66 13.46
N GLY A 66 -1.58 5.39 12.52
CA GLY A 66 -1.01 6.71 12.77
C GLY A 66 -2.05 7.75 13.21
N ILE A 67 -3.22 7.77 12.56
CA ILE A 67 -4.33 8.66 12.94
C ILE A 67 -4.86 8.31 14.33
N ALA A 68 -5.06 7.02 14.62
CA ALA A 68 -5.54 6.56 15.93
C ALA A 68 -4.56 6.97 17.05
N LEU A 69 -3.25 6.81 16.83
CA LEU A 69 -2.23 7.22 17.79
C LEU A 69 -2.25 8.73 18.05
N LEU A 70 -2.38 9.54 17.00
CA LEU A 70 -2.50 11.00 17.12
C LEU A 70 -3.71 11.43 17.95
N LEU A 71 -4.87 10.79 17.73
CA LEU A 71 -6.08 11.08 18.50
C LEU A 71 -5.94 10.70 19.98
N ILE A 72 -5.33 9.55 20.27
CA ILE A 72 -5.04 9.12 21.65
C ILE A 72 -4.11 10.12 22.34
N ALA A 73 -3.02 10.52 21.67
CA ALA A 73 -2.07 11.50 22.21
C ALA A 73 -2.73 12.86 22.47
N ALA A 74 -3.56 13.33 21.54
CA ALA A 74 -4.31 14.58 21.69
C ALA A 74 -5.31 14.51 22.87
N GLY A 75 -6.05 13.41 22.98
CA GLY A 75 -7.01 13.18 24.07
C GLY A 75 -6.32 13.14 25.44
N LEU A 76 -5.24 12.38 25.57
CA LEU A 76 -4.43 12.34 26.79
C LEU A 76 -3.83 13.71 27.12
N GLY A 77 -3.33 14.43 26.11
CA GLY A 77 -2.82 15.80 26.26
C GLY A 77 -3.88 16.77 26.78
N ALA A 78 -5.09 16.72 26.23
CA ALA A 78 -6.22 17.53 26.65
C ALA A 78 -6.66 17.19 28.09
N LEU A 79 -6.78 15.90 28.40
CA LEU A 79 -7.14 15.41 29.74
C LEU A 79 -6.11 15.86 30.79
N MET A 80 -4.82 15.66 30.52
CA MET A 80 -3.74 16.09 31.39
C MET A 80 -3.74 17.61 31.60
N ARG A 81 -3.97 18.40 30.54
CA ARG A 81 -4.11 19.86 30.66
C ARG A 81 -5.31 20.23 31.54
N GLY A 82 -6.46 19.58 31.36
CA GLY A 82 -7.66 19.81 32.16
C GLY A 82 -7.44 19.53 33.64
N LEU A 83 -6.83 18.39 33.96
CA LEU A 83 -6.49 18.00 35.33
C LEU A 83 -5.50 18.97 35.99
N ARG A 84 -4.48 19.42 35.25
CA ARG A 84 -3.50 20.42 35.74
C ARG A 84 -4.17 21.77 36.03
N ARG A 85 -5.11 22.22 35.18
CA ARG A 85 -5.85 23.47 35.39
C ARG A 85 -6.76 23.41 36.62
N ARG A 86 -7.40 22.27 36.88
CA ARG A 86 -8.27 22.08 38.06
C ARG A 86 -7.48 22.12 39.37
N ARG A 87 -6.27 21.55 39.41
CA ARG A 87 -5.41 21.59 40.60
C ARG A 87 -4.95 22.99 40.99
N LYS A 88 -4.76 23.90 40.01
CA LYS A 88 -4.40 25.30 40.26
C LYS A 88 -5.55 26.18 40.78
N ARG A 89 -6.79 25.70 40.78
CA ARG A 89 -7.98 26.46 41.20
C ARG A 89 -8.45 26.16 42.63
N LYS A 90 -7.74 25.33 43.42
CA LYS A 90 -8.12 25.15 44.83
C LYS A 90 -7.92 26.50 45.57
N PRO A 91 -9.00 27.11 46.12
CA PRO A 91 -8.87 28.35 46.86
C PRO A 91 -8.01 28.12 48.11
N LYS A 92 -7.17 29.09 48.48
CA LYS A 92 -6.46 29.08 49.76
C LYS A 92 -7.49 28.93 50.89
N PRO A 93 -7.26 28.05 51.90
CA PRO A 93 -8.16 27.93 53.03
C PRO A 93 -8.29 29.29 53.73
N LYS A 94 -9.54 29.69 54.01
CA LYS A 94 -9.87 30.97 54.67
C LYS A 94 -9.22 30.97 56.07
N PRO A 95 -8.48 32.02 56.47
CA PRO A 95 -7.87 32.08 57.79
C PRO A 95 -8.94 31.98 58.89
N PRO A 96 -8.66 31.31 60.02
CA PRO A 96 -9.60 31.23 61.13
C PRO A 96 -9.92 32.63 61.67
N ALA A 97 -11.19 32.87 61.97
CA ALA A 97 -11.67 34.15 62.48
C ALA A 97 -11.04 34.46 63.85
N PRO A 98 -10.66 35.73 64.10
CA PRO A 98 -10.17 36.13 65.42
C PRO A 98 -11.30 36.04 66.45
N ARG A 99 -10.95 35.54 67.64
CA ARG A 99 -11.84 35.39 68.80
C ARG A 99 -12.13 36.73 69.46
#